data_AF-A0A7C3CJQ9-F1
#
_entry.id   AF-A0A7C3CJQ9-F1
#
_cell.length_a   1.000
_cell.length_b   1.000
_cell.length_c   1.000
_cell.angle_alpha   90.00
_cell.angle_beta   90.00
_cell.angle_gamma   90.00
#
_symmetry.space_group_name_H-M   'P 1'
#
loop_
_entity.id
_entity.type
_entity.pdbx_description
1 polymer ?
#
loop_
_entity_poly.entity_id
_entity_poly.type
_entity_poly.pdbx_seq_one_letter_code
_entity_poly.pdbx_strand_id
1 'polypeptide(L)' 'MRTRAWGLLHNYRPYCPRAKVSKDFQSPAHKLNGFVYRKEWLENLLVASSCQGFRHSHKMRLN' A
#
# COMPACT_ATOMS: atom_id res chain seq x y z
N MET A 1 -12.05 2.75 12.19
CA MET A 1 -10.85 3.00 11.36
C MET A 1 -9.52 2.46 11.95
N ARG A 2 -9.51 1.72 13.07
CA ARG A 2 -8.26 1.33 13.78
C ARG A 2 -7.63 0.02 13.29
N THR A 3 -8.44 -0.95 12.88
CA THR A 3 -7.98 -2.29 12.43
C THR A 3 -7.27 -2.24 11.08
N ARG A 4 -7.76 -1.41 10.14
CA ARG A 4 -7.17 -1.29 8.80
C ARG A 4 -5.77 -0.68 8.85
N ALA A 5 -5.57 0.38 9.64
CA ALA A 5 -4.26 0.98 9.83
C ALA A 5 -3.25 -0.01 10.41
N TRP A 6 -3.68 -0.84 11.38
CA TRP A 6 -2.83 -1.89 11.95
C TRP A 6 -2.47 -2.97 10.94
N GLY A 7 -3.42 -3.44 10.13
CA GLY A 7 -3.16 -4.40 9.06
C GLY A 7 -2.20 -3.87 7.99
N LEU A 8 -2.35 -2.59 7.60
CA LEU A 8 -1.42 -1.93 6.69
C LEU A 8 -0.01 -1.87 7.29
N LEU A 9 0.12 -1.41 8.54
CA LEU A 9 1.42 -1.35 9.20
C LEU A 9 2.06 -2.73 9.31
N HIS A 10 1.28 -3.75 9.67
CA HIS A 10 1.76 -5.14 9.77
C HIS A 10 2.32 -5.64 8.43
N ASN A 11 1.64 -5.35 7.32
CA ASN A 11 2.08 -5.73 5.98
C ASN A 11 3.32 -4.98 5.51
N TYR A 12 3.47 -3.71 5.91
CA TYR A 12 4.61 -2.87 5.51
C TYR A 12 5.84 -3.01 6.42
N ARG A 13 5.66 -3.55 7.64
CA ARG A 13 6.74 -3.71 8.64
C ARG A 13 8.00 -4.44 8.11
N PRO A 14 7.91 -5.52 7.30
CA PRO A 14 9.09 -6.21 6.78
C PRO A 14 9.94 -5.40 5.78
N TYR A 15 9.36 -4.35 5.20
CA TYR A 15 9.99 -3.48 4.20
C TYR A 15 10.66 -2.25 4.80
N CYS A 16 10.48 -2.04 6.12
CA CYS A 16 11.21 -1.01 6.83
C CYS A 16 12.73 -1.31 6.78
N PRO A 17 13.61 -0.32 6.54
CA PRO A 17 15.06 -0.49 6.53
C PRO A 17 15.59 -1.17 7.78
N ARG A 18 14.90 -0.99 8.92
CA ARG A 18 15.24 -1.61 10.20
C ARG A 18 14.99 -3.12 10.23
N ALA A 19 14.03 -3.62 9.46
CA ALA A 19 13.68 -5.04 9.45
C ALA A 19 14.72 -5.89 8.69
N LYS A 20 15.45 -5.33 7.71
CA LYS A 20 16.45 -6.04 6.88
C LYS A 20 15.93 -7.32 6.18
N VAL A 21 14.61 -7.54 6.13
CA VAL A 21 14.00 -8.76 5.60
C VAL A 21 13.81 -8.68 4.08
N SER A 22 13.41 -7.53 3.56
CA SER A 22 13.16 -7.36 2.12
C SER A 22 14.37 -6.75 1.42
N LYS A 23 14.99 -7.49 0.51
CA LYS A 23 16.05 -6.99 -0.39
C LYS A 23 15.55 -6.75 -1.81
N ASP A 24 14.54 -7.51 -2.24
CA ASP A 24 14.08 -7.52 -3.63
C ASP A 24 12.94 -6.52 -3.88
N PHE A 25 12.12 -6.24 -2.86
CA PHE A 25 10.97 -5.36 -2.98
C PHE A 25 11.02 -4.27 -1.90
N GLN A 26 10.51 -3.08 -2.23
CA GLN A 26 10.55 -1.90 -1.35
C GLN A 26 9.23 -1.70 -0.57
N SER A 27 8.16 -2.36 -1.00
CA SER A 27 6.87 -2.34 -0.32
C SER A 27 5.97 -3.49 -0.81
N PRO A 28 4.88 -3.82 -0.08
CA PRO A 28 3.87 -4.76 -0.57
C PRO A 28 3.20 -4.28 -1.85
N ALA A 29 2.98 -2.97 -1.98
CA ALA A 29 2.40 -2.37 -3.18
C ALA A 29 3.33 -2.55 -4.39
N HIS A 30 4.65 -2.44 -4.20
CA HIS A 30 5.62 -2.79 -5.24
C HIS A 30 5.49 -4.26 -5.67
N LYS A 31 5.40 -5.18 -4.71
CA LYS A 31 5.23 -6.60 -5.00
C LYS A 31 3.93 -6.91 -5.76
N LEU A 32 2.84 -6.24 -5.42
CA LEU A 32 1.52 -6.45 -6.03
C LEU A 32 1.39 -5.79 -7.41
N ASN A 33 1.86 -4.56 -7.55
CA ASN A 33 1.70 -3.77 -8.77
C ASN A 33 2.81 -4.03 -9.80
N GLY A 34 3.95 -4.56 -9.38
CA GLY A 34 5.14 -4.70 -10.22
C GLY A 34 5.89 -3.38 -10.48
N PHE A 35 5.45 -2.27 -9.90
CA PHE A 35 6.12 -0.97 -9.97
C PHE A 35 6.11 -0.25 -8.61
N VAL A 36 7.05 0.69 -8.44
CA VAL A 36 7.23 1.47 -7.21
C VAL A 36 6.71 2.89 -7.41
N TYR A 37 5.92 3.43 -6.46
CA TYR A 37 5.50 4.84 -6.51
C TYR A 37 6.61 5.79 -6.05
N ARG A 38 7.29 5.45 -4.95
CA ARG A 38 8.35 6.24 -4.29
C ARG A 38 9.45 5.34 -3.76
N LYS A 39 10.68 5.86 -3.60
CA LYS A 39 11.82 5.05 -3.10
C LYS A 39 11.64 4.62 -1.64
N GLU A 40 11.01 5.46 -0.82
CA GLU A 40 10.79 5.13 0.59
C GLU A 40 9.55 4.26 0.79
N TRP A 41 9.69 3.22 1.62
CA TRP A 41 8.59 2.31 1.98
C TRP A 41 7.41 3.05 2.65
N LEU A 42 7.71 4.09 3.44
CA LEU A 42 6.72 4.88 4.16
C LEU A 42 5.90 5.77 3.22
N GLU A 43 6.54 6.35 2.21
CA GLU A 43 5.83 7.09 1.18
C GLU A 43 4.92 6.18 0.35
N ASN A 44 5.38 4.98 0.00
CA ASN A 44 4.51 3.98 -0.66
C ASN A 44 3.31 3.59 0.22
N LEU A 45 3.47 3.53 1.54
CA LEU A 45 2.36 3.28 2.47
C LEU A 45 1.34 4.42 2.44
N LEU A 46 1.80 5.67 2.46
CA LEU A 46 0.93 6.84 2.38
C LEU A 46 0.16 6.88 1.06
N VAL A 47 0.83 6.62 -0.07
CA VAL A 47 0.19 6.55 -1.39
C VAL A 47 -0.81 5.40 -1.48
N ALA A 48 -0.47 4.21 -0.97
CA ALA A 48 -1.38 3.07 -1.00
C ALA A 48 -2.62 3.26 -0.11
N SER A 49 -2.48 4.01 0.99
CA SER A 49 -3.58 4.29 1.92
C SER A 49 -4.43 5.51 1.52
N SER A 50 -3.89 6.45 0.73
CA SER A 50 -4.60 7.67 0.31
C SER A 50 -5.78 7.40 -0.63
N CYS A 51 -5.69 6.36 -1.48
CA CYS A 51 -6.75 6.00 -2.42
C CYS A 51 -7.95 5.27 -1.78
N GLN A 52 -7.94 5.02 -0.47
CA GLN A 52 -8.96 4.20 0.19
C GLN A 52 -10.35 4.86 0.32
N GLY A 53 -10.50 6.08 -0.22
CA GLY A 53 -11.76 6.84 -0.29
C GLY A 53 -12.40 6.95 -1.68
N PHE A 54 -11.70 6.60 -2.77
CA PHE A 54 -12.30 6.60 -4.12
C PHE A 54 -13.12 5.32 -4.30
N ARG A 55 -14.29 5.29 -3.67
CA ARG A 55 -15.39 4.46 -4.15
C ARG A 55 -15.74 4.99 -5.52
N HIS A 56 -15.37 4.28 -6.58
CA HIS A 56 -16.11 4.43 -7.82
C HIS A 56 -17.58 4.24 -7.43
N SER A 57 -18.37 5.31 -7.49
CA SER A 57 -19.81 5.18 -7.44
C SER A 57 -20.11 4.19 -8.56
N HIS A 58 -20.57 2.98 -8.20
CA HIS A 58 -21.12 2.05 -9.16
C HIS A 58 -22.40 2.69 -9.71
N LYS A 59 -22.30 3.74 -10.52
CA LYS A 59 -23.33 4.06 -11.49
C LYS A 59 -23.26 2.92 -12.50
N MET A 60 -23.97 1.85 -12.19
CA MET A 60 -24.35 0.88 -13.21
C MET A 60 -24.98 1.71 -14.33
N ARG A 61 -24.34 1.71 -15.49
CA ARG A 61 -24.89 2.34 -16.68
C ARG A 61 -26.08 1.47 -17.08
N LEU A 62 -27.28 1.87 -16.66
CA LEU A 62 -28.52 1.32 -17.20
C LEU A 62 -28.52 1.69 -18.68
N ASN A 63 -28.50 0.65 -19.53
CA ASN A 63 -28.63 0.75 -20.97
C ASN A 63 -29.86 -0.03 -21.38
#